data_AF-A0A3D4QQI1-F1
#
_entry.id   AF-A0A3D4QQI1-F1
#
_cell.length_a   1.000
_cell.length_b   1.000
_cell.length_c   1.000
_cell.angle_alpha   90.00
_cell.angle_beta   90.00
_cell.angle_gamma   90.00
#
_symmetry.space_group_name_H-M   'P 1'
#
loop_
_entity.id
_entity.type
_entity.pdbx_description
1 polymer ?
#
loop_
_entity_poly.entity_id
_entity_poly.type
_entity_poly.pdbx_seq_one_letter_code
_entity_poly.pdbx_strand_id
1 'polypeptide(L)' 'EEAMQNYEVYAPQEPVRREGPKIGRNDPCPCGSGKKYKKCCGNLN' A
#
# COMPACT_ATOMS: atom_id res chain seq x y z
N GLU A 1 -35.86 -15.32 2.41
CA GLU A 1 -35.73 -13.89 2.01
C GLU A 1 -34.43 -13.25 2.49
N GLU A 2 -34.05 -13.40 3.77
CA GLU A 2 -32.80 -12.83 4.33
C GLU A 2 -31.49 -13.29 3.64
N ALA A 3 -31.46 -14.47 3.04
CA ALA A 3 -30.27 -15.00 2.35
C ALA A 3 -29.93 -14.21 1.07
N MET A 4 -30.91 -13.58 0.42
CA MET A 4 -30.68 -12.74 -0.77
C MET A 4 -30.33 -11.29 -0.42
N GLN A 5 -30.33 -10.89 0.85
CA GLN A 5 -29.93 -9.53 1.23
C GLN A 5 -28.44 -9.45 1.59
N ASN A 6 -27.77 -10.59 1.77
CA ASN A 6 -26.35 -10.67 2.16
C ASN A 6 -25.37 -10.65 0.97
N TYR A 7 -25.83 -10.87 -0.27
CA TYR A 7 -24.93 -10.90 -1.44
C TYR A 7 -24.50 -9.50 -1.90
N GLU A 8 -25.29 -8.46 -1.64
CA GLU A 8 -24.93 -7.08 -2.01
C GLU A 8 -23.86 -6.50 -1.08
N VAL A 9 -23.74 -7.01 0.15
CA VAL A 9 -22.78 -6.54 1.16
C VAL A 9 -21.37 -7.13 0.94
N TYR A 10 -21.27 -8.24 0.20
CA TYR A 10 -20.01 -8.98 0.01
C TYR A 10 -19.44 -8.88 -1.41
N ALA A 11 -19.68 -7.74 -2.09
CA ALA A 11 -18.98 -7.46 -3.34
C ALA A 11 -17.45 -7.40 -3.05
N PRO A 12 -16.63 -8.20 -3.75
CA PRO A 12 -15.19 -8.19 -3.53
C PRO A 12 -14.63 -6.82 -3.91
N GLN A 13 -13.94 -6.18 -2.96
CA GLN A 13 -13.29 -4.89 -3.17
C GLN A 13 -12.14 -5.05 -4.16
N GLU A 14 -12.02 -4.14 -5.13
CA GLU A 14 -10.90 -4.15 -6.06
C GLU A 14 -9.56 -3.83 -5.36
N PRO A 15 -8.44 -4.44 -5.77
CA PRO A 15 -7.14 -4.15 -5.18
C PRO A 15 -6.70 -2.72 -5.51
N VAL A 16 -6.29 -1.97 -4.49
CA VAL A 16 -5.76 -0.61 -4.67
C VAL A 16 -4.43 -0.66 -5.42
N ARG A 17 -4.38 -0.02 -6.60
CA ARG A 17 -3.14 0.19 -7.34
C ARG A 17 -2.47 1.47 -6.84
N ARG A 18 -1.17 1.41 -6.56
CA ARG A 18 -0.39 2.62 -6.25
C ARG A 18 -0.19 3.43 -7.52
N GLU A 19 -0.56 4.70 -7.49
CA GLU A 19 -0.38 5.66 -8.60
C GLU A 19 1.08 6.15 -8.73
N GLY A 20 1.90 5.92 -7.70
CA GLY A 20 3.28 6.38 -7.64
C GLY A 20 4.34 5.35 -8.07
N PRO A 21 5.55 5.81 -8.43
CA PRO A 21 6.67 4.94 -8.76
C PRO A 21 7.03 4.04 -7.57
N LYS A 22 7.43 2.79 -7.88
CA LYS A 22 7.91 1.86 -6.85
C LYS A 22 9.29 2.33 -6.40
N ILE A 23 9.37 2.87 -5.19
CA ILE A 23 10.66 3.15 -4.54
C ILE A 23 11.32 1.84 -4.08
N GLY A 24 12.56 1.62 -4.48
CA GLY A 24 13.36 0.49 -4.04
C GLY A 24 13.87 0.68 -2.61
N ARG A 25 14.04 -0.43 -1.87
CA ARG A 25 14.57 -0.42 -0.49
C ARG A 25 15.93 0.29 -0.37
N ASN A 26 16.76 0.25 -1.40
CA ASN A 26 18.12 0.83 -1.37
C ASN A 26 18.21 2.25 -1.93
N ASP A 27 17.15 2.78 -2.53
CA ASP A 27 17.15 4.11 -3.14
C ASP A 27 17.24 5.22 -2.07
N PRO A 28 17.68 6.44 -2.44
CA PRO A 28 17.60 7.59 -1.56
C PRO A 28 16.16 7.82 -1.07
N CYS A 29 16.01 8.14 0.21
CA CYS A 29 14.69 8.36 0.80
C CYS A 29 14.11 9.71 0.35
N PRO A 30 12.87 9.77 -0.16
CA PRO A 30 12.27 10.99 -0.72
C PRO A 30 11.95 12.06 0.33
N CYS A 31 12.11 11.75 1.61
CA CYS A 31 11.99 12.73 2.70
C CYS A 31 13.23 13.64 2.86
N GLY A 32 14.26 13.48 2.03
CA GLY A 32 15.45 14.35 2.05
C GLY A 32 16.47 14.03 3.14
N SER A 33 16.32 12.91 3.86
CA SER A 33 17.25 12.55 4.96
C SER A 33 18.65 12.11 4.51
N GLY A 34 18.87 11.91 3.21
CA GLY A 34 20.11 11.34 2.65
C GLY A 34 20.31 9.84 2.93
N LYS A 35 19.41 9.20 3.70
CA LYS A 35 19.47 7.77 4.03
C LYS A 35 18.83 6.94 2.92
N LYS A 36 19.22 5.65 2.82
CA LYS A 36 18.50 4.66 1.99
C LYS A 36 17.07 4.47 2.51
N TYR A 37 16.09 4.27 1.64
CA TYR A 37 14.67 4.13 2.00
C TYR A 37 14.44 3.11 3.11
N LYS A 38 15.10 1.93 3.04
CA LYS A 38 15.02 0.87 4.06
C LYS A 38 15.52 1.25 5.45
N LYS A 39 16.35 2.29 5.56
CA LYS A 39 16.91 2.79 6.83
C LYS A 39 16.24 4.10 7.28
N CYS A 40 15.12 4.46 6.66
CA CYS A 40 14.36 5.68 6.93
C CYS A 40 12.85 5.40 6.86
N CYS A 41 12.10 6.01 5.93
CA CYS A 41 10.64 5.84 5.83
C CYS A 41 10.18 4.42 5.51
N GLY A 42 11.04 3.61 4.87
CA GLY A 42 10.79 2.20 4.57
C GLY A 42 11.28 1.24 5.65
N ASN A 43 11.60 1.75 6.85
CA ASN A 43 11.96 0.89 7.98
C ASN A 43 10.68 0.27 8.55
N LEU A 44 10.34 -0.91 8.07
CA LEU A 44 9.43 -1.82 8.75
C LEU A 44 10.30 -2.60 9.74
N ASN A 45 10.15 -2.32 11.03
CA ASN A 45 10.78 -3.11 12.09
C ASN A 45 10.33 -4.58 11.97
#